data_AF-A0A1E3W356-F1
#
_entry.id   AF-A0A1E3W356-F1
#
_cell.length_a   1.000
_cell.length_b   1.000
_cell.length_c   1.000
_cell.angle_alpha   90.00
_cell.angle_beta   90.00
_cell.angle_gamma   90.00
#
_symmetry.space_group_name_H-M   'P 1'
#
loop_
_entity.id
_entity.type
_entity.pdbx_description
1 polymer ?
#
loop_
_entity_poly.entity_id
_entity_poly.type
_entity_poly.pdbx_seq_one_letter_code
_entity_poly.pdbx_strand_id
1 'polypeptide(L)'
;MSEQGLAGRGVPGRHGADRRHFGSLPNVLTYGRILAVPAMVACFYIEADWGRWLAMWIFIVAGISDFLDGYLARAWQQQSALGQMLDPIADKLIVAAALLMLAANGTIAGWSLWAGVIILSREILVSGLREFLGTLSVSVPVTNLAKWKTVVQMVAIGFLLAGPAGDKVWPYTTLFGLTLLWIAAVLTLYTGYDYLRATLRHLMPDRK
;
A
#
# COMPACT_ATOMS: atom_id res chain seq x y z
N MET A 1 74.93 -12.72 -2.84
CA MET A 1 74.61 -14.01 -2.19
C MET A 1 73.66 -13.67 -1.04
N SER A 2 72.39 -14.02 -1.04
CA SER A 2 71.63 -14.95 -1.88
C SER A 2 70.15 -14.59 -1.80
N GLU A 3 69.46 -14.76 -2.91
CA GLU A 3 68.00 -14.75 -3.04
C GLU A 3 67.31 -15.87 -2.23
N GLN A 4 65.98 -15.82 -2.28
CA GLN A 4 64.97 -16.86 -2.02
C GLN A 4 64.25 -16.69 -0.67
N GLY A 5 62.93 -16.62 -0.58
CA GLY A 5 61.88 -16.85 -1.57
C GLY A 5 60.60 -17.28 -0.85
N LEU A 6 59.48 -16.66 -1.21
CA LEU A 6 58.10 -17.11 -1.03
C LEU A 6 57.66 -17.67 0.35
N ALA A 7 57.03 -16.82 1.17
CA ALA A 7 55.97 -17.27 2.07
C ALA A 7 54.61 -16.89 1.43
N GLY A 8 53.86 -17.93 1.05
CA GLY A 8 52.72 -17.89 0.16
C GLY A 8 51.57 -16.98 0.62
N ARG A 9 51.08 -16.20 -0.34
CA ARG A 9 49.72 -15.68 -0.38
C ARG A 9 48.75 -16.86 -0.37
N GLY A 10 48.14 -17.11 0.77
CA GLY A 10 46.93 -17.91 0.89
C GLY A 10 45.82 -17.03 1.43
N VAL A 11 45.21 -16.19 0.58
CA VAL A 11 43.91 -15.60 0.89
C VAL A 11 42.89 -16.73 0.69
N PRO A 12 42.25 -17.27 1.73
CA PRO A 12 41.12 -18.16 1.51
C PRO A 12 40.01 -17.26 1.02
N GLY A 13 39.67 -17.42 -0.26
CA GLY A 13 38.50 -16.79 -0.85
C GLY A 13 37.28 -17.17 -0.02
N ARG A 14 36.84 -16.24 0.84
CA ARG A 14 35.48 -16.25 1.36
C ARG A 14 34.58 -15.78 0.23
N HIS A 15 34.35 -16.65 -0.74
CA HIS A 15 33.05 -16.71 -1.41
C HIS A 15 32.07 -17.20 -0.35
N GLY A 16 31.71 -16.29 0.57
CA GLY A 16 30.47 -16.42 1.32
C GLY A 16 29.40 -16.43 0.25
N ALA A 17 28.88 -17.63 -0.01
CA ALA A 17 27.77 -17.84 -0.92
C ALA A 17 26.75 -16.73 -0.67
N ASP A 18 26.57 -15.90 -1.70
CA ASP A 18 25.50 -14.95 -1.84
C ASP A 18 24.19 -15.74 -1.69
N ARG A 19 23.77 -15.95 -0.44
CA ARG A 19 22.45 -16.46 -0.09
C ARG A 19 21.50 -15.34 -0.45
N ARG A 20 21.21 -15.23 -1.74
CA ARG A 20 20.14 -14.41 -2.28
C ARG A 20 18.86 -14.89 -1.62
N HIS A 21 18.50 -14.25 -0.50
CA HIS A 21 17.26 -14.53 0.22
C HIS A 21 16.09 -13.93 -0.59
N PHE A 22 15.84 -14.47 -1.78
CA PHE A 22 14.63 -14.22 -2.55
C PHE A 22 13.36 -14.65 -1.79
N GLY A 23 13.51 -15.47 -0.74
CA GLY A 23 12.43 -16.02 0.07
C GLY A 23 12.44 -15.61 1.54
N SER A 24 12.91 -14.41 1.90
CA SER A 24 12.58 -13.86 3.23
C SER A 24 11.06 -13.73 3.33
N LEU A 25 10.44 -14.17 4.44
CA LEU A 25 9.00 -14.09 4.67
C LEU A 25 8.38 -12.73 4.26
N PRO A 26 9.02 -11.58 4.56
CA PRO A 26 8.57 -10.27 4.07
C PRO A 26 8.37 -10.16 2.56
N ASN A 27 9.41 -10.43 1.78
CA ASN A 27 9.32 -10.36 0.31
C ASN A 27 8.18 -11.23 -0.25
N VAL A 28 7.95 -12.42 0.32
CA VAL A 28 6.87 -13.32 -0.13
C VAL A 28 5.50 -12.69 0.08
N LEU A 29 5.30 -11.94 1.18
CA LEU A 29 4.07 -11.22 1.47
C LEU A 29 3.88 -10.05 0.48
N THR A 30 4.94 -9.29 0.17
CA THR A 30 4.91 -8.23 -0.85
C THR A 30 4.51 -8.78 -2.23
N TYR A 31 5.17 -9.85 -2.68
CA TYR A 31 4.87 -10.49 -3.95
C TYR A 31 3.45 -11.09 -3.97
N GLY A 32 3.04 -11.69 -2.85
CA GLY A 32 1.68 -12.19 -2.66
C GLY A 32 0.64 -11.08 -2.83
N ARG A 33 0.89 -9.87 -2.33
CA ARG A 33 -0.02 -8.73 -2.51
C ARG A 33 -0.08 -8.26 -3.96
N ILE A 34 1.06 -8.20 -4.64
CA ILE A 34 1.10 -7.86 -6.07
C ILE A 34 0.28 -8.87 -6.88
N LEU A 35 0.36 -10.16 -6.54
CA LEU A 35 -0.44 -11.21 -7.17
C LEU A 35 -1.92 -11.18 -6.75
N ALA A 36 -2.23 -10.70 -5.55
CA ALA A 36 -3.59 -10.52 -5.07
C ALA A 36 -4.37 -9.49 -5.90
N VAL A 37 -3.70 -8.49 -6.49
CA VAL A 37 -4.34 -7.47 -7.33
C VAL A 37 -5.05 -8.08 -8.56
N PRO A 38 -4.36 -8.79 -9.48
CA PRO A 38 -5.03 -9.41 -10.62
C PRO A 38 -6.02 -10.49 -10.20
N ALA A 39 -5.75 -11.23 -9.11
CA ALA A 39 -6.69 -12.22 -8.59
C ALA A 39 -8.00 -11.56 -8.12
N MET A 40 -7.92 -10.45 -7.38
CA MET A 40 -9.08 -9.67 -6.95
C MET A 40 -9.83 -9.10 -8.16
N VAL A 41 -9.12 -8.54 -9.15
CA VAL A 41 -9.72 -8.00 -10.38
C VAL A 41 -10.47 -9.11 -11.14
N ALA A 42 -9.88 -10.30 -11.27
CA ALA A 42 -10.50 -11.44 -11.93
C ALA A 42 -11.85 -11.83 -11.30
N CYS A 43 -12.00 -11.65 -9.97
CA CYS A 43 -13.23 -11.96 -9.26
C CYS A 43 -14.43 -11.11 -9.70
N PHE A 44 -14.21 -9.91 -10.26
CA PHE A 44 -15.30 -9.06 -10.77
C PHE A 44 -15.89 -9.55 -12.09
N TYR A 45 -15.20 -10.43 -12.82
CA TYR A 45 -15.70 -11.05 -14.05
C TYR A 45 -16.53 -12.30 -13.78
N ILE A 46 -16.70 -12.66 -12.50
CA ILE A 46 -17.50 -13.80 -12.08
C ILE A 46 -18.91 -13.27 -11.80
N GLU A 47 -19.87 -13.63 -12.67
CA GLU A 47 -21.29 -13.21 -12.58
C GLU A 47 -22.06 -13.96 -11.47
N ALA A 48 -21.49 -14.03 -10.27
CA ALA A 48 -22.10 -14.67 -9.12
C ALA A 48 -21.70 -13.95 -7.82
N ASP A 49 -22.57 -14.01 -6.81
CA ASP A 49 -22.36 -13.34 -5.52
C ASP A 49 -21.05 -13.77 -4.83
N TRP A 50 -20.65 -15.03 -5.00
CA TRP A 50 -19.41 -15.55 -4.41
C TRP A 50 -18.16 -14.87 -4.97
N GLY A 51 -18.21 -14.32 -6.21
CA GLY A 51 -17.12 -13.54 -6.78
C GLY A 51 -16.85 -12.26 -5.97
N ARG A 52 -17.90 -11.57 -5.52
CA ARG A 52 -17.79 -10.38 -4.65
C ARG A 52 -17.23 -10.73 -3.28
N TRP A 53 -17.71 -11.81 -2.67
CA TRP A 53 -17.17 -12.30 -1.40
C TRP A 53 -15.69 -12.69 -1.52
N LEU A 54 -15.31 -13.34 -2.61
CA LEU A 54 -13.91 -13.69 -2.86
C LEU A 54 -13.04 -12.45 -3.05
N ALA A 55 -13.48 -11.46 -3.83
CA ALA A 55 -12.78 -10.18 -3.99
C ALA A 55 -12.57 -9.47 -2.65
N MET A 56 -13.61 -9.42 -1.81
CA MET A 56 -13.54 -8.85 -0.46
C MET A 56 -12.51 -9.59 0.40
N TRP A 57 -12.54 -10.93 0.42
CA TRP A 57 -11.60 -11.72 1.22
C TRP A 57 -10.16 -11.59 0.74
N ILE A 58 -9.92 -11.59 -0.57
CA ILE A 58 -8.59 -11.34 -1.13
C ILE A 58 -8.08 -9.96 -0.67
N PHE A 59 -8.92 -8.93 -0.75
CA PHE A 59 -8.57 -7.59 -0.31
C PHE A 59 -8.25 -7.52 1.19
N ILE A 60 -9.08 -8.13 2.04
CA ILE A 60 -8.87 -8.17 3.50
C ILE A 60 -7.58 -8.90 3.85
N VAL A 61 -7.37 -10.10 3.29
CA VAL A 61 -6.16 -10.91 3.56
C VAL A 61 -4.91 -10.17 3.10
N ALA A 62 -4.95 -9.53 1.93
CA ALA A 62 -3.84 -8.75 1.42
C ALA A 62 -3.51 -7.52 2.30
N GLY A 63 -4.53 -6.81 2.81
CA GLY A 63 -4.36 -5.69 3.73
C GLY A 63 -3.84 -6.11 5.11
N ILE A 64 -4.33 -7.23 5.66
CA ILE A 64 -3.82 -7.78 6.92
C ILE A 64 -2.36 -8.23 6.76
N SER A 65 -2.04 -8.85 5.62
CA SER A 65 -0.68 -9.31 5.31
C SER A 65 0.32 -8.16 5.29
N ASP A 66 -0.08 -6.95 4.87
CA ASP A 66 0.76 -5.74 4.95
C ASP A 66 1.08 -5.34 6.38
N PHE A 67 0.07 -5.28 7.23
CA PHE A 67 0.26 -4.93 8.62
C PHE A 67 1.21 -5.91 9.33
N LEU A 68 1.04 -7.21 9.04
CA LEU A 68 1.90 -8.26 9.57
C LEU A 68 3.33 -8.14 9.03
N ASP A 69 3.50 -7.84 7.75
CA ASP A 69 4.83 -7.67 7.17
C ASP A 69 5.57 -6.47 7.77
N GLY A 70 4.91 -5.31 7.90
CA GLY A 70 5.49 -4.14 8.57
C GLY A 70 5.85 -4.38 10.03
N TYR A 71 5.19 -5.32 10.70
CA TYR A 71 5.58 -5.78 12.04
C TYR A 71 6.82 -6.69 12.00
N LEU A 72 6.82 -7.69 11.10
CA LEU A 72 7.90 -8.67 10.96
C LEU A 72 9.20 -8.05 10.41
N ALA A 73 9.10 -7.12 9.45
CA ALA A 73 10.24 -6.40 8.89
C ALA A 73 10.98 -5.61 9.98
N ARG A 74 10.25 -4.96 10.90
CA ARG A 74 10.83 -4.27 12.06
C ARG A 74 11.51 -5.23 13.03
N ALA A 75 10.99 -6.44 13.17
CA ALA A 75 11.54 -7.46 14.06
C ALA A 75 12.76 -8.20 13.47
N TRP A 76 12.83 -8.37 12.15
CA TRP A 76 13.79 -9.29 11.52
C TRP A 76 14.85 -8.64 10.62
N GLN A 77 14.73 -7.36 10.22
CA GLN A 77 15.75 -6.64 9.40
C GLN A 77 16.22 -7.40 8.13
N GLN A 78 15.41 -8.31 7.61
CA GLN A 78 15.77 -9.26 6.54
C GLN A 78 15.06 -8.99 5.22
N GLN A 79 14.64 -7.74 4.97
CA GLN A 79 13.94 -7.40 3.73
C GLN A 79 14.93 -7.05 2.62
N SER A 80 14.70 -7.58 1.41
CA SER A 80 15.55 -7.25 0.26
C SER A 80 15.33 -5.82 -0.23
N ALA A 81 16.34 -5.24 -0.89
CA ALA A 81 16.21 -3.89 -1.48
C ALA A 81 15.07 -3.79 -2.50
N LEU A 82 14.83 -4.86 -3.28
CA LEU A 82 13.70 -4.92 -4.22
C LEU A 82 12.35 -4.99 -3.50
N GLY A 83 12.24 -5.79 -2.43
CA GLY A 83 11.03 -5.85 -1.60
C GLY A 83 10.69 -4.50 -1.00
N GLN A 84 11.68 -3.83 -0.41
CA GLN A 84 11.51 -2.49 0.17
C GLN A 84 11.03 -1.45 -0.85
N MET A 85 11.48 -1.54 -2.11
CA MET A 85 11.01 -0.67 -3.19
C MET A 85 9.58 -1.01 -3.63
N LEU A 86 9.21 -2.30 -3.65
CA LEU A 86 7.91 -2.77 -4.12
C LEU A 86 6.79 -2.59 -3.09
N ASP A 87 7.09 -2.62 -1.79
CA ASP A 87 6.11 -2.49 -0.71
C ASP A 87 5.17 -1.28 -0.86
N PRO A 88 5.67 -0.04 -1.02
CA PRO A 88 4.82 1.15 -1.09
C PRO A 88 4.02 1.22 -2.40
N ILE A 89 4.43 0.45 -3.41
CA ILE A 89 3.73 0.33 -4.69
C ILE A 89 2.59 -0.68 -4.53
N ALA A 90 2.88 -1.86 -4.00
CA ALA A 90 1.91 -2.93 -3.80
C ALA A 90 0.75 -2.50 -2.89
N ASP A 91 1.04 -1.75 -1.82
CA ASP A 91 0.03 -1.19 -0.91
C ASP A 91 -1.01 -0.32 -1.63
N LYS A 92 -0.56 0.55 -2.54
CA LYS A 92 -1.46 1.48 -3.25
C LYS A 92 -2.16 0.80 -4.43
N LEU A 93 -1.51 -0.16 -5.07
CA LEU A 93 -2.07 -0.85 -6.23
C LEU A 93 -3.36 -1.59 -5.89
N ILE A 94 -3.42 -2.27 -4.74
CA ILE A 94 -4.63 -3.04 -4.38
C ILE A 94 -5.82 -2.13 -4.08
N VAL A 95 -5.59 -1.03 -3.36
CA VAL A 95 -6.61 -0.01 -3.11
C VAL A 95 -7.08 0.62 -4.41
N ALA A 96 -6.14 1.01 -5.27
CA ALA A 96 -6.45 1.67 -6.53
C ALA A 96 -7.23 0.74 -7.47
N ALA A 97 -6.80 -0.51 -7.60
CA ALA A 97 -7.51 -1.52 -8.37
C ALA A 97 -8.93 -1.76 -7.82
N ALA A 98 -9.10 -1.85 -6.49
CA ALA A 98 -10.41 -2.01 -5.89
C ALA A 98 -11.34 -0.83 -6.22
N LEU A 99 -10.89 0.41 -6.05
CA LEU A 99 -11.67 1.60 -6.39
C LEU A 99 -12.02 1.68 -7.87
N LEU A 100 -11.08 1.33 -8.77
CA LEU A 100 -11.33 1.28 -10.20
C LEU A 100 -12.36 0.21 -10.58
N MET A 101 -12.26 -0.99 -10.01
CA MET A 101 -13.21 -2.08 -10.29
C MET A 101 -14.60 -1.79 -9.73
N LEU A 102 -14.68 -1.15 -8.55
CA LEU A 102 -15.92 -0.68 -7.95
C LEU A 102 -16.57 0.46 -8.75
N ALA A 103 -15.76 1.31 -9.40
CA ALA A 103 -16.28 2.30 -10.35
C ALA A 103 -16.76 1.62 -11.65
N ALA A 104 -15.99 0.67 -12.18
CA ALA A 104 -16.27 -0.02 -13.42
C ALA A 104 -17.57 -0.85 -13.36
N ASN A 105 -17.85 -1.50 -12.24
CA ASN A 105 -19.08 -2.27 -12.06
C ASN A 105 -20.28 -1.44 -11.57
N GLY A 106 -20.12 -0.12 -11.47
CA GLY A 106 -21.18 0.81 -11.07
C GLY A 106 -21.52 0.83 -9.58
N THR A 107 -20.76 0.14 -8.71
CA THR A 107 -20.98 0.21 -7.24
C THR A 107 -20.64 1.60 -6.70
N ILE A 108 -19.56 2.20 -7.21
CA ILE A 108 -19.22 3.61 -7.01
C ILE A 108 -19.61 4.36 -8.29
N ALA A 109 -20.77 5.03 -8.26
CA ALA A 109 -21.31 5.77 -9.40
C ALA A 109 -21.84 7.15 -9.01
N GLY A 110 -22.08 7.99 -10.02
CA GLY A 110 -22.61 9.34 -9.84
C GLY A 110 -21.73 10.19 -8.93
N TRP A 111 -22.32 10.79 -7.89
CA TRP A 111 -21.59 11.65 -6.96
C TRP A 111 -20.50 10.91 -6.17
N SER A 112 -20.70 9.63 -5.85
CA SER A 112 -19.72 8.86 -5.06
C SER A 112 -18.39 8.64 -5.80
N LEU A 113 -18.37 8.78 -7.13
CA LEU A 113 -17.15 8.71 -7.93
C LEU A 113 -16.13 9.78 -7.52
N TRP A 114 -16.59 10.96 -7.12
CA TRP A 114 -15.72 12.03 -6.63
C TRP A 114 -14.94 11.62 -5.38
N ALA A 115 -15.54 10.84 -4.47
CA ALA A 115 -14.84 10.34 -3.30
C ALA A 115 -13.66 9.42 -3.69
N GLY A 116 -13.89 8.51 -4.65
CA GLY A 116 -12.84 7.65 -5.21
C GLY A 116 -11.72 8.45 -5.87
N VAL A 117 -12.07 9.44 -6.70
CA VAL A 117 -11.10 10.33 -7.38
C VAL A 117 -10.27 11.11 -6.36
N ILE A 118 -10.89 11.66 -5.32
CA ILE A 118 -10.20 12.39 -4.24
C ILE A 118 -9.17 11.48 -3.55
N ILE A 119 -9.58 10.26 -3.19
CA ILE A 119 -8.72 9.27 -2.54
C ILE A 119 -7.52 8.94 -3.43
N LEU A 120 -7.77 8.52 -4.67
CA LEU A 120 -6.71 8.16 -5.62
C LEU A 120 -5.73 9.30 -5.88
N SER A 121 -6.26 10.49 -6.18
CA SER A 121 -5.44 11.66 -6.50
C SER A 121 -4.52 12.03 -5.35
N ARG A 122 -5.05 12.02 -4.11
CA ARG A 122 -4.27 12.35 -2.92
C ARG A 122 -3.27 11.26 -2.59
N GLU A 123 -3.62 9.98 -2.75
CA GLU A 123 -2.68 8.88 -2.52
C GLU A 123 -1.45 8.98 -3.41
N ILE A 124 -1.62 9.30 -4.69
CA ILE A 124 -0.51 9.53 -5.62
C ILE A 124 0.27 10.78 -5.23
N LEU A 125 -0.41 11.92 -5.02
CA LEU A 125 0.23 13.21 -4.71
C LEU A 125 1.07 13.15 -3.43
N VAL A 126 0.52 12.67 -2.32
CA VAL A 126 1.23 12.63 -1.03
C VAL A 126 2.37 11.60 -1.07
N SER A 127 2.23 10.55 -1.87
CA SER A 127 3.30 9.56 -2.06
C SER A 127 4.48 10.14 -2.82
N GLY A 128 4.22 10.78 -3.98
CA GLY A 128 5.28 11.41 -4.76
C GLY A 128 5.97 12.54 -3.99
N LEU A 129 5.20 13.33 -3.23
CA LEU A 129 5.76 14.38 -2.38
C LEU A 129 6.64 13.82 -1.27
N ARG A 130 6.23 12.71 -0.63
CA ARG A 130 7.02 12.04 0.41
C ARG A 130 8.32 11.49 -0.15
N GLU A 131 8.28 10.88 -1.32
CA GLU A 131 9.47 10.35 -1.99
C GLU A 131 10.45 11.47 -2.33
N PHE A 132 9.96 12.57 -2.91
CA PHE A 132 10.76 13.76 -3.17
C PHE A 132 11.40 14.34 -1.90
N LEU A 133 10.64 14.52 -0.82
CA LEU A 133 11.17 15.02 0.46
C LEU A 133 12.19 14.08 1.10
N GLY A 134 12.02 12.77 0.93
CA GLY A 134 12.99 11.77 1.37
C GLY A 134 14.37 12.00 0.74
N THR A 135 14.42 12.41 -0.54
CA THR A 135 15.69 12.75 -1.20
C THR A 135 16.37 13.99 -0.62
N LEU A 136 15.60 14.88 0.00
CA LEU A 136 16.09 16.09 0.68
C LEU A 136 16.41 15.86 2.16
N SER A 137 16.28 14.62 2.67
CA SER A 137 16.44 14.28 4.09
C SER A 137 15.50 15.05 5.04
N VAL A 138 14.36 15.52 4.52
CA VAL A 138 13.33 16.21 5.32
C VAL A 138 12.20 15.23 5.64
N SER A 139 12.04 14.89 6.92
CA SER A 139 10.95 14.04 7.38
C SER A 139 9.79 14.88 7.92
N VAL A 140 8.65 14.83 7.24
CA VAL A 140 7.39 15.41 7.75
C VAL A 140 6.70 14.37 8.65
N PRO A 141 6.45 14.69 9.94
CA PRO A 141 5.83 13.74 10.86
C PRO A 141 4.41 13.38 10.43
N VAL A 142 4.05 12.11 10.59
CA VAL A 142 2.72 11.58 10.23
C VAL A 142 1.74 11.84 11.38
N THR A 143 0.63 12.53 11.11
CA THR A 143 -0.41 12.77 12.11
C THR A 143 -1.22 11.51 12.41
N ASN A 144 -1.73 11.35 13.64
CA ASN A 144 -2.58 10.22 14.01
C ASN A 144 -3.87 10.15 13.17
N LEU A 145 -4.34 11.29 12.65
CA LEU A 145 -5.47 11.36 11.74
C LEU A 145 -5.20 10.61 10.42
N ALA A 146 -3.95 10.58 9.97
CA ALA A 146 -3.54 9.82 8.80
C ALA A 146 -3.52 8.29 9.02
N LYS A 147 -3.54 7.81 10.27
CA LYS A 147 -3.71 6.38 10.58
C LYS A 147 -5.18 5.99 10.56
N TRP A 148 -6.06 6.84 11.10
CA TRP A 148 -7.50 6.57 11.07
C TRP A 148 -8.07 6.60 9.66
N LYS A 149 -7.57 7.48 8.78
CA LYS A 149 -8.04 7.55 7.39
C LYS A 149 -7.88 6.20 6.67
N THR A 150 -6.76 5.50 6.87
CA THR A 150 -6.48 4.24 6.15
C THR A 150 -7.37 3.13 6.66
N VAL A 151 -7.60 3.05 7.97
CA VAL A 151 -8.55 2.09 8.56
C VAL A 151 -9.95 2.31 7.99
N VAL A 152 -10.45 3.56 8.03
CA VAL A 152 -11.78 3.90 7.51
C VAL A 152 -11.89 3.55 6.03
N GLN A 153 -10.86 3.85 5.24
CA GLN A 153 -10.84 3.56 3.81
C GLN A 153 -10.81 2.06 3.49
N MET A 154 -9.99 1.28 4.19
CA MET A 154 -9.92 -0.18 4.02
C MET A 154 -11.26 -0.83 4.38
N VAL A 155 -11.89 -0.39 5.47
CA VAL A 155 -13.23 -0.86 5.86
C VAL A 155 -14.26 -0.46 4.80
N ALA A 156 -14.25 0.79 4.33
CA ALA A 156 -15.16 1.25 3.27
C ALA A 156 -15.07 0.36 2.03
N ILE A 157 -13.86 0.13 1.53
CA ILE A 157 -13.63 -0.69 0.34
C ILE A 157 -14.06 -2.14 0.57
N GLY A 158 -13.77 -2.72 1.74
CA GLY A 158 -14.23 -4.08 2.09
C GLY A 158 -15.75 -4.23 1.98
N PHE A 159 -16.51 -3.30 2.57
CA PHE A 159 -17.98 -3.30 2.45
C PHE A 159 -18.46 -3.10 1.01
N LEU A 160 -17.80 -2.22 0.25
CA LEU A 160 -18.15 -1.98 -1.16
C LEU A 160 -17.83 -3.17 -2.06
N LEU A 161 -16.76 -3.93 -1.78
CA LEU A 161 -16.42 -5.16 -2.49
C LEU A 161 -17.49 -6.24 -2.29
N ALA A 162 -18.01 -6.39 -1.05
CA ALA A 162 -19.20 -7.22 -0.82
C ALA A 162 -20.43 -6.66 -1.55
N GLY A 163 -20.64 -5.34 -1.47
CA GLY A 163 -21.63 -4.59 -2.25
C GLY A 163 -23.03 -5.25 -2.25
N PRO A 164 -23.70 -5.37 -3.41
CA PRO A 164 -24.97 -6.08 -3.58
C PRO A 164 -25.02 -7.51 -3.02
N ALA A 165 -23.92 -8.26 -3.00
CA ALA A 165 -23.90 -9.58 -2.36
C ALA A 165 -23.96 -9.47 -0.84
N GLY A 166 -23.34 -8.43 -0.27
CA GLY A 166 -23.49 -8.05 1.13
C GLY A 166 -24.87 -7.49 1.44
N ASP A 167 -25.50 -6.72 0.54
CA ASP A 167 -26.85 -6.19 0.72
C ASP A 167 -27.91 -7.29 0.91
N LYS A 168 -27.70 -8.47 0.30
CA LYS A 168 -28.55 -9.66 0.52
C LYS A 168 -28.48 -10.20 1.96
N VAL A 169 -27.36 -10.00 2.65
CA VAL A 169 -27.16 -10.41 4.05
C VAL A 169 -27.58 -9.29 5.00
N TRP A 170 -27.13 -8.07 4.71
CA TRP A 170 -27.46 -6.86 5.44
C TRP A 170 -27.75 -5.70 4.48
N PRO A 171 -29.02 -5.25 4.34
CA PRO A 171 -29.47 -4.31 3.30
C PRO A 171 -28.77 -2.95 3.23
N TYR A 172 -27.96 -2.61 4.22
CA TYR A 172 -27.25 -1.33 4.30
C TYR A 172 -25.75 -1.45 4.00
N THR A 173 -25.27 -2.61 3.53
CA THR A 173 -23.84 -2.87 3.28
C THR A 173 -23.24 -1.85 2.31
N THR A 174 -23.84 -1.67 1.13
CA THR A 174 -23.33 -0.74 0.12
C THR A 174 -23.42 0.71 0.60
N LEU A 175 -24.55 1.10 1.21
CA LEU A 175 -24.75 2.46 1.74
C LEU A 175 -23.74 2.79 2.84
N PHE A 176 -23.47 1.83 3.73
CA PHE A 176 -22.48 1.97 4.79
C PHE A 176 -21.08 2.12 4.20
N GLY A 177 -20.72 1.28 3.23
CA GLY A 177 -19.45 1.38 2.50
C GLY A 177 -19.26 2.73 1.81
N LEU A 178 -20.28 3.25 1.13
CA LEU A 178 -20.25 4.56 0.46
C LEU A 178 -20.13 5.72 1.46
N THR A 179 -20.81 5.60 2.61
CA THR A 179 -20.73 6.59 3.69
C THR A 179 -19.32 6.65 4.26
N LEU A 180 -18.72 5.49 4.55
CA LEU A 180 -17.34 5.41 5.01
C LEU A 180 -16.35 5.89 3.95
N LEU A 181 -16.61 5.65 2.66
CA LEU A 181 -15.79 6.14 1.55
C LEU A 181 -15.76 7.68 1.53
N TRP A 182 -16.89 8.34 1.73
CA TRP A 182 -16.94 9.80 1.85
C TRP A 182 -16.21 10.32 3.08
N ILE A 183 -16.37 9.66 4.23
CA ILE A 183 -15.62 10.01 5.45
C ILE A 183 -14.11 9.87 5.18
N ALA A 184 -13.68 8.78 4.54
CA ALA A 184 -12.30 8.57 4.13
C ALA A 184 -11.81 9.67 3.18
N ALA A 185 -12.63 10.09 2.21
CA ALA A 185 -12.29 11.17 1.28
C ALA A 185 -12.09 12.52 1.99
N VAL A 186 -12.97 12.87 2.94
CA VAL A 186 -12.83 14.10 3.73
C VAL A 186 -11.57 14.07 4.60
N LEU A 187 -11.33 12.95 5.31
CA LEU A 187 -10.09 12.78 6.09
C LEU A 187 -8.85 12.83 5.20
N THR A 188 -8.94 12.29 3.98
CA THR A 188 -7.88 12.29 2.98
C THR A 188 -7.55 13.71 2.52
N LEU A 189 -8.55 14.56 2.27
CA LEU A 189 -8.36 15.97 1.94
C LEU A 189 -7.70 16.73 3.09
N TYR A 190 -8.23 16.60 4.31
CA TYR A 190 -7.70 17.28 5.48
C TYR A 190 -6.22 16.94 5.71
N THR A 191 -5.91 15.63 5.71
CA THR A 191 -4.54 15.15 5.91
C THR A 191 -3.63 15.46 4.72
N GLY A 192 -4.17 15.57 3.50
CA GLY A 192 -3.42 16.01 2.32
C GLY A 192 -3.04 17.48 2.41
N TYR A 193 -3.98 18.33 2.83
CA TYR A 193 -3.74 19.76 3.05
C TYR A 193 -2.70 20.00 4.15
N ASP A 194 -2.83 19.32 5.30
CA ASP A 194 -1.87 19.44 6.40
C ASP A 194 -0.45 19.03 5.95
N TYR A 195 -0.33 17.93 5.19
CA TYR A 195 0.93 17.47 4.66
C TYR A 195 1.55 18.46 3.65
N LEU A 196 0.74 19.01 2.74
CA LEU A 196 1.20 20.00 1.76
C LEU A 196 1.65 21.28 2.46
N ARG A 197 0.88 21.78 3.42
CA ARG A 197 1.24 22.97 4.21
C ARG A 197 2.51 22.75 5.04
N ALA A 198 2.67 21.58 5.65
CA ALA A 198 3.90 21.22 6.34
C ALA A 198 5.09 21.20 5.37
N THR A 199 4.92 20.62 4.18
CA THR A 199 5.95 20.56 3.14
C THR A 199 6.37 21.94 2.66
N LEU A 200 5.41 22.81 2.30
CA LEU A 200 5.69 24.16 1.81
C LEU A 200 6.46 25.01 2.81
N ARG A 201 6.15 24.88 4.12
CA ARG A 201 6.89 25.58 5.18
C ARG A 201 8.37 25.18 5.27
N HIS A 202 8.71 23.93 4.93
CA HIS A 202 10.11 23.48 4.92
C HIS A 202 10.86 23.89 3.66
N LEU A 203 10.17 23.95 2.52
CA LEU A 203 10.76 24.30 1.22
C LEU A 203 10.92 25.82 1.02
N MET A 204 10.12 26.63 1.72
CA MET A 204 10.19 28.09 1.72
C MET A 204 10.61 28.61 3.10
N PRO A 205 11.84 28.35 3.58
CA PRO A 205 12.34 29.06 4.75
C PRO A 205 12.38 30.54 4.40
N ASP A 206 11.75 31.37 5.25
CA ASP A 206 11.66 32.82 5.08
C ASP A 206 12.97 33.40 4.55
N ARG A 207 12.93 33.93 3.32
CA ARG A 207 13.97 34.77 2.78
C ARG A 207 13.94 36.07 3.56
N LYS A 208 14.68 36.11 4.68
CA LYS A 208 15.15 37.36 5.29
C LYS A 208 16.42 37.82 4.59
#